data_AF-A0A497HI68-F1
#
_entry.id   AF-A0A497HI68-F1
#
_cell.length_a   1.000
_cell.length_b   1.000
_cell.length_c   1.000
_cell.angle_alpha   90.00
_cell.angle_beta   90.00
_cell.angle_gamma   90.00
#
_symmetry.space_group_name_H-M   'P 1'
#
loop_
_entity.id
_entity.type
_entity.pdbx_description
1 polymer ?
#
loop_
_entity_poly.entity_id
_entity_poly.type
_entity_poly.pdbx_seq_one_letter_code
_entity_poly.pdbx_strand_id
1 'polypeptide(L)'
;MPPLDLHELARMGGNLVHHHAHVHVPITIKLLPTILSLLGLGIAGYIYYNHRIDMGKYVTRDNPIYKLLWNKYYIDYLYKDIICERIVIPISIFVDSFDMFGIDGIVNLIGKTTVKIGKIVRKLQTGDVQDYMVPFLIGIGIIAIIIRLLGVA
;
A
#
# COMPACT_ATOMS: atom_id res chain seq x y z
N MET A 1 -28.27 14.30 -34.02
CA MET A 1 -28.20 14.76 -32.62
C MET A 1 -27.16 15.86 -32.57
N PRO A 2 -27.47 17.10 -32.20
CA PRO A 2 -26.47 18.16 -32.13
C PRO A 2 -25.40 17.83 -31.08
N PRO A 3 -24.15 18.30 -31.26
CA PRO A 3 -23.07 18.05 -30.30
C PRO A 3 -23.37 18.74 -28.96
N LEU A 4 -23.07 18.06 -27.86
CA LEU A 4 -23.34 18.52 -26.49
C LEU A 4 -22.44 19.73 -26.16
N ASP A 5 -23.01 20.93 -26.09
CA ASP A 5 -22.27 22.15 -25.79
C ASP A 5 -22.07 22.30 -24.26
N LEU A 6 -20.85 22.05 -23.80
CA LEU A 6 -20.48 22.20 -22.39
C LEU A 6 -20.72 23.63 -21.86
N HIS A 7 -20.72 24.63 -22.74
CA HIS A 7 -20.96 26.02 -22.37
C HIS A 7 -22.43 26.27 -22.01
N GLU A 8 -23.35 25.61 -22.69
CA GLU A 8 -24.79 25.72 -22.44
C GLU A 8 -25.19 24.99 -21.14
N LEU A 9 -24.58 23.82 -20.89
CA LEU A 9 -24.75 23.07 -19.64
C LEU A 9 -24.19 23.83 -18.42
N ALA A 10 -23.05 24.51 -18.57
CA ALA A 10 -22.46 25.34 -17.52
C ALA A 10 -23.33 26.57 -17.18
N ARG A 11 -23.97 27.17 -18.20
CA ARG A 11 -24.96 28.26 -18.02
C ARG A 11 -26.21 27.79 -17.30
N MET A 12 -26.77 26.64 -17.66
CA MET A 12 -27.94 26.07 -16.97
C MET A 12 -27.62 25.72 -15.50
N GLY A 13 -26.38 25.31 -15.20
CA GLY A 13 -25.93 25.01 -13.83
C GLY A 13 -25.49 26.23 -13.00
N GLY A 14 -25.64 27.46 -13.51
CA GLY A 14 -25.26 28.70 -12.81
C GLY A 14 -23.76 28.94 -12.64
N ASN A 15 -22.91 28.04 -13.13
CA ASN A 15 -21.46 28.14 -13.04
C ASN A 15 -20.90 28.73 -14.33
N LEU A 16 -21.01 30.05 -14.47
CA LEU A 16 -20.16 30.78 -15.39
C LEU A 16 -18.71 30.59 -14.93
N VAL A 17 -17.92 29.86 -15.70
CA VAL A 17 -16.47 29.81 -15.51
C VAL A 17 -15.97 31.25 -15.64
N HIS A 18 -15.69 31.89 -14.51
CA HIS A 18 -15.15 33.24 -14.41
C HIS A 18 -13.72 33.27 -14.96
N HIS A 19 -13.55 33.04 -16.26
CA HIS A 19 -12.36 33.44 -16.98
C HIS A 19 -12.31 34.97 -16.95
N HIS A 20 -11.35 35.51 -16.19
CA HIS A 20 -11.06 36.94 -16.03
C HIS A 20 -12.01 37.75 -15.12
N ALA A 21 -12.31 37.23 -13.92
CA ALA A 21 -12.56 38.14 -12.82
C ALA A 21 -11.24 38.87 -12.49
N HIS A 22 -11.03 40.06 -13.08
CA HIS A 22 -10.10 41.06 -12.56
C HIS A 22 -10.60 41.53 -11.19
N VAL A 23 -10.60 40.63 -10.20
CA VAL A 23 -10.81 41.00 -8.80
C VAL A 23 -9.69 41.98 -8.51
N HIS A 24 -10.04 43.25 -8.39
CA HIS A 24 -9.13 44.28 -7.92
C HIS A 24 -8.83 43.96 -6.47
N VAL A 25 -7.89 43.04 -6.25
CA VAL A 25 -7.37 42.74 -4.93
C VAL A 25 -6.73 44.04 -4.45
N PRO A 26 -7.24 44.65 -3.36
CA PRO A 26 -6.69 45.87 -2.80
C PRO A 26 -5.18 45.78 -2.69
N ILE A 27 -4.48 46.84 -3.09
CA ILE A 27 -3.01 46.90 -3.06
C ILE A 27 -2.47 46.52 -1.68
N THR A 28 -3.23 46.85 -0.62
CA THR A 28 -2.95 46.48 0.76
C THR A 28 -2.78 44.98 0.94
N ILE A 29 -3.71 44.15 0.43
CA ILE A 29 -3.63 42.69 0.57
C ILE A 29 -2.43 42.12 -0.20
N LYS A 30 -2.08 42.74 -1.34
CA LYS A 30 -0.91 42.34 -2.14
C LYS A 30 0.41 42.66 -1.44
N LEU A 31 0.51 43.82 -0.79
CA LEU A 31 1.74 44.28 -0.15
C LEU A 31 1.88 43.83 1.31
N LEU A 32 0.78 43.47 1.98
CA LEU A 32 0.75 43.04 3.38
C LEU A 32 1.76 41.92 3.70
N PRO A 33 1.84 40.80 2.95
CA PRO A 33 2.81 39.74 3.26
C PRO A 33 4.26 40.20 3.10
N THR A 34 4.54 41.06 2.12
CA THR A 34 5.89 41.61 1.90
C THR A 34 6.30 42.52 3.04
N ILE A 35 5.41 43.42 3.47
CA ILE A 35 5.65 44.31 4.61
C ILE A 35 5.85 43.48 5.89
N LEU A 36 4.99 42.50 6.14
CA LEU A 36 5.06 41.67 7.34
C LEU A 36 6.34 40.80 7.37
N SER A 37 6.76 40.28 6.22
CA SER A 37 8.00 39.53 6.08
C SER A 37 9.23 40.39 6.35
N LEU A 38 9.29 41.60 5.79
CA LEU A 38 10.39 42.54 6.04
C LEU A 38 10.45 42.98 7.50
N LEU A 39 9.30 43.25 8.12
CA LEU A 39 9.22 43.56 9.55
C LEU A 39 9.68 42.38 10.42
N GLY A 40 9.19 41.17 10.14
CA GLY A 40 9.60 39.97 10.87
C GLY A 40 11.09 39.70 10.76
N LEU A 41 11.66 39.84 9.56
CA LEU A 41 13.09 39.71 9.33
C LEU A 41 13.90 40.78 10.06
N GLY A 42 13.43 42.04 10.06
CA GLY A 42 14.07 43.14 10.77
C GLY A 42 14.09 42.91 12.29
N ILE A 43 12.98 42.45 12.86
CA ILE A 43 12.87 42.11 14.29
C ILE A 43 13.81 40.96 14.63
N ALA A 44 13.80 39.88 13.86
CA ALA A 44 14.69 38.74 14.06
C ALA A 44 16.16 39.16 13.94
N GLY A 45 16.53 39.92 12.90
CA GLY A 45 17.88 40.41 12.69
C GLY A 45 18.38 41.30 13.83
N TYR A 46 17.53 42.21 14.32
CA TYR A 46 17.87 43.08 15.47
C TYR A 46 18.15 42.27 16.74
N ILE A 47 17.30 41.29 17.03
CA ILE A 47 17.43 40.40 18.19
C ILE A 47 18.74 39.60 18.12
N TYR A 48 19.04 38.98 16.97
CA TYR A 48 20.20 38.10 16.82
C TYR A 48 21.53 38.88 16.70
N TYR A 49 21.54 40.06 16.06
CA TYR A 49 22.77 40.81 15.82
C TYR A 49 23.21 41.64 17.04
N ASN A 50 22.27 42.21 17.78
CA ASN A 50 22.61 43.14 18.85
C ASN A 50 23.15 42.44 20.11
N HIS A 51 22.94 41.12 20.29
CA HIS A 51 23.37 40.28 21.44
C HIS A 51 23.04 40.85 22.85
N ARG A 52 22.32 41.98 22.95
CA ARG A 52 21.91 42.65 24.19
C ARG A 52 20.74 41.94 24.88
N ILE A 53 20.01 41.12 24.14
CA ILE A 53 18.85 40.38 24.64
C ILE A 53 19.29 38.93 24.88
N ASP A 54 19.39 38.56 26.16
CA ASP A 54 19.62 37.18 26.55
C ASP A 54 18.32 36.37 26.36
N MET A 55 18.20 35.76 25.18
CA MET A 55 17.05 34.92 24.84
C MET A 55 16.88 33.71 25.78
N GLY A 56 17.94 33.29 26.47
CA GLY A 56 17.86 32.18 27.45
C GLY A 56 16.96 32.47 28.65
N LYS A 57 16.68 33.76 28.93
CA LYS A 57 15.77 34.18 30.01
C LYS A 57 14.29 34.10 29.64
N TYR A 58 13.95 34.22 28.36
CA TYR A 58 12.55 34.21 27.88
C TYR A 58 12.17 32.88 27.22
N VAL A 59 13.15 32.21 26.62
CA VAL A 59 12.99 30.95 25.89
C VAL A 59 13.52 29.80 26.75
N THR A 60 12.82 29.54 27.85
CA THR A 60 13.17 28.48 28.79
C THR A 60 12.46 27.17 28.44
N ARG A 61 13.12 26.03 28.72
CA ARG A 61 12.55 24.69 28.51
C ARG A 61 11.26 24.42 29.30
N ASP A 62 11.04 25.17 30.37
CA ASP A 62 9.86 25.06 31.22
C ASP A 62 8.63 25.78 30.63
N ASN A 63 8.81 26.62 29.61
CA ASN A 63 7.70 27.29 28.95
C ASN A 63 6.92 26.28 28.09
N PRO A 64 5.60 26.09 28.34
CA PRO A 64 4.80 25.12 27.60
C PRO A 64 4.71 25.42 26.10
N ILE A 65 4.71 26.70 25.70
CA ILE A 65 4.66 27.11 24.29
C ILE A 65 5.98 26.75 23.60
N TYR A 66 7.10 27.04 24.24
CA TYR A 66 8.41 26.67 23.71
C TYR A 66 8.53 25.15 23.59
N LYS A 67 8.10 24.39 24.60
CA LYS A 67 8.12 22.92 24.59
C LYS A 67 7.26 22.35 23.45
N LEU A 68 6.10 22.94 23.18
CA LEU A 68 5.21 22.52 22.10
C LEU A 68 5.82 22.80 20.71
N LEU A 69 6.36 24.00 20.50
CA LEU A 69 7.07 24.37 19.26
C LEU A 69 8.34 23.53 19.06
N TRP A 70 9.12 23.34 20.12
CA TRP A 70 10.36 22.55 20.13
C TRP A 70 10.10 21.08 19.78
N ASN A 71 9.04 20.49 20.32
CA ASN A 71 8.63 19.13 20.00
C ASN A 71 7.81 19.03 18.69
N LYS A 72 7.86 20.06 17.83
CA LYS A 72 7.14 20.12 16.55
C LYS A 72 5.67 19.71 16.68
N TYR A 73 4.98 20.29 17.66
CA TYR A 73 3.57 19.99 17.96
C TYR A 73 3.30 18.52 18.30
N TYR A 74 4.32 17.76 18.70
CA TYR A 74 4.23 16.31 18.98
C TYR A 74 3.78 15.46 17.78
N ILE A 75 3.82 16.01 16.57
CA ILE A 75 3.43 15.29 15.35
C ILE A 75 4.38 14.14 15.08
N ASP A 76 5.69 14.35 15.25
CA ASP A 76 6.70 13.30 15.08
C ASP A 76 6.44 12.11 16.02
N TYR A 77 6.09 12.37 17.29
CA TYR A 77 5.75 11.33 18.27
C TYR A 77 4.47 10.57 17.91
N LEU A 78 3.43 11.28 17.47
CA LEU A 78 2.18 10.66 17.05
C LEU A 78 2.39 9.75 15.83
N TYR A 79 3.05 10.24 14.80
CA TYR A 79 3.23 9.47 13.57
C TYR A 79 4.23 8.34 13.75
N LYS A 80 5.39 8.61 14.34
CA LYS A 80 6.44 7.62 14.43
C LYS A 80 6.13 6.58 15.49
N ASP A 81 5.93 7.00 16.73
CA ASP A 81 5.88 6.07 17.86
C ASP A 81 4.49 5.42 17.97
N ILE A 82 3.42 6.20 17.80
CA ILE A 82 2.06 5.66 17.93
C ILE A 82 1.62 4.97 16.64
N ILE A 83 1.64 5.67 15.51
CA ILE A 83 1.08 5.11 14.27
C ILE A 83 2.03 4.06 13.69
N CYS A 84 3.29 4.42 13.38
CA CYS A 84 4.20 3.48 12.73
C CYS A 84 4.61 2.35 13.67
N GLU A 85 5.26 2.64 14.79
CA GLU A 85 5.87 1.61 15.63
C GLU A 85 4.84 0.77 16.38
N ARG A 86 3.82 1.39 16.97
CA ARG A 86 2.85 0.67 17.81
C ARG A 86 1.70 0.01 17.05
N ILE A 87 1.31 0.55 15.90
CA ILE A 87 0.16 0.05 15.13
C ILE A 87 0.63 -0.66 13.87
N VAL A 88 1.39 0.01 13.00
CA VAL A 88 1.71 -0.51 11.66
C VAL A 88 2.68 -1.69 11.72
N ILE A 89 3.79 -1.58 12.48
CA ILE A 89 4.80 -2.66 12.56
C ILE A 89 4.20 -4.00 13.02
N PRO A 90 3.45 -4.11 14.13
CA PRO A 90 2.93 -5.41 14.56
C PRO A 90 1.92 -6.00 13.58
N ILE A 91 1.10 -5.16 12.94
CA ILE A 91 0.17 -5.61 11.90
C ILE A 91 0.96 -6.13 10.69
N SER A 92 2.00 -5.42 10.28
CA SER A 92 2.86 -5.83 9.17
C SER A 92 3.52 -7.17 9.45
N ILE A 93 4.09 -7.36 10.65
CA ILE A 93 4.72 -8.63 11.04
C ILE A 93 3.69 -9.76 11.06
N PHE A 94 2.46 -9.50 11.52
CA PHE A 94 1.40 -10.50 11.54
C PHE A 94 0.99 -10.93 10.12
N VAL A 95 0.77 -9.97 9.22
CA VAL A 95 0.38 -10.26 7.83
C VAL A 95 1.51 -10.99 7.10
N ASP A 96 2.75 -10.56 7.27
CA ASP A 96 3.93 -11.20 6.68
C ASP A 96 4.12 -12.64 7.19
N SER A 97 3.94 -12.86 8.50
CA SER A 97 3.98 -14.20 9.07
C SER A 97 2.87 -15.10 8.51
N PHE A 98 1.66 -14.54 8.31
CA PHE A 98 0.54 -15.30 7.75
C PHE A 98 0.80 -15.74 6.31
N ASP A 99 1.37 -14.87 5.47
CA ASP A 99 1.72 -15.20 4.09
C ASP A 99 2.83 -16.27 4.05
N MET A 100 3.94 -16.03 4.76
CA MET A 100 5.10 -16.92 4.76
C MET A 100 4.81 -18.32 5.33
N PHE A 101 4.03 -18.42 6.40
CA PHE A 101 3.73 -19.71 7.02
C PHE A 101 2.45 -20.35 6.50
N GLY A 102 1.43 -19.56 6.20
CA GLY A 102 0.13 -20.04 5.74
C GLY A 102 0.15 -20.31 4.24
N ILE A 103 0.25 -19.24 3.45
CA ILE A 103 0.10 -19.30 2.00
C ILE A 103 1.27 -20.04 1.38
N ASP A 104 2.50 -19.58 1.63
CA ASP A 104 3.72 -20.21 1.12
C ASP A 104 3.89 -21.65 1.63
N GLY A 105 3.50 -21.91 2.88
CA GLY A 105 3.50 -23.25 3.46
C GLY A 105 2.62 -24.23 2.67
N ILE A 106 1.39 -23.83 2.35
CA ILE A 106 0.44 -24.64 1.58
C ILE A 106 0.95 -24.87 0.15
N VAL A 107 1.40 -23.83 -0.52
CA VAL A 107 1.92 -23.93 -1.90
C VAL A 107 3.11 -24.89 -1.97
N ASN A 108 4.06 -24.75 -1.04
CA ASN A 108 5.22 -25.63 -0.95
C ASN A 108 4.82 -27.08 -0.64
N LEU A 109 3.81 -27.30 0.20
CA LEU A 109 3.32 -28.64 0.52
C LEU A 109 2.71 -29.31 -0.71
N ILE A 110 1.88 -28.59 -1.47
CA ILE A 110 1.29 -29.09 -2.71
C ILE A 110 2.40 -29.43 -3.71
N GLY A 111 3.33 -28.51 -3.95
CA GLY A 111 4.46 -28.74 -4.87
C GLY A 111 5.30 -29.97 -4.49
N LYS A 112 5.69 -30.08 -3.21
CA LYS A 112 6.45 -31.24 -2.69
C LYS A 112 5.66 -32.55 -2.83
N THR A 113 4.36 -32.51 -2.56
CA THR A 113 3.49 -33.68 -2.66
C THR A 113 3.37 -34.15 -4.11
N THR A 114 3.13 -33.24 -5.05
CA THR A 114 3.06 -33.54 -6.49
C THR A 114 4.36 -34.16 -6.99
N VAL A 115 5.51 -33.59 -6.64
CA VAL A 115 6.83 -34.14 -7.00
C VAL A 115 7.05 -35.53 -6.38
N LYS A 116 6.62 -35.73 -5.13
CA LYS A 116 6.72 -37.03 -4.45
C LYS A 116 5.88 -38.10 -5.16
N ILE A 117 4.64 -37.77 -5.54
CA ILE A 117 3.76 -38.65 -6.31
C ILE A 117 4.40 -38.98 -7.66
N GLY A 118 4.88 -37.97 -8.40
CA GLY A 118 5.56 -38.19 -9.68
C GLY A 118 6.78 -39.09 -9.57
N LYS A 119 7.57 -38.96 -8.50
CA LYS A 119 8.71 -39.87 -8.23
C LYS A 119 8.28 -41.31 -7.96
N ILE A 120 7.16 -41.52 -7.27
CA ILE A 120 6.60 -42.85 -7.03
C ILE A 120 6.11 -43.45 -8.35
N VAL A 121 5.33 -42.70 -9.12
CA VAL A 121 4.82 -43.13 -10.43
C VAL A 121 5.98 -43.45 -11.38
N ARG A 122 7.04 -42.64 -11.40
CA ARG A 122 8.24 -42.91 -12.19
C ARG A 122 8.90 -44.24 -11.84
N LYS A 123 8.93 -44.61 -10.56
CA LYS A 123 9.49 -45.90 -10.12
C LYS A 123 8.63 -47.10 -10.52
N LEU A 124 7.33 -46.90 -10.75
CA LEU A 124 6.45 -47.95 -11.29
C LEU A 124 6.71 -48.21 -12.79
N GLN A 125 7.39 -47.31 -13.49
CA GLN A 125 7.81 -47.52 -14.87
C GLN A 125 9.20 -48.17 -14.89
N THR A 126 9.23 -49.51 -14.89
CA THR A 126 10.46 -50.32 -14.88
C THR A 126 11.20 -50.32 -16.23
N GLY A 127 10.51 -49.99 -17.33
CA GLY A 127 11.09 -49.98 -18.67
C GLY A 127 11.24 -51.36 -19.32
N ASP A 128 10.81 -52.43 -18.63
CA ASP A 128 10.75 -53.78 -19.16
C ASP A 128 9.39 -54.03 -19.83
N VAL A 129 9.41 -54.39 -21.11
CA VAL A 129 8.18 -54.68 -21.90
C VAL A 129 7.34 -55.77 -21.24
N GLN A 130 7.98 -56.74 -20.58
CA GLN A 130 7.29 -57.88 -19.97
C GLN A 130 6.42 -57.47 -18.77
N ASP A 131 6.88 -56.49 -17.98
CA ASP A 131 6.11 -55.93 -16.85
C ASP A 131 4.83 -55.19 -17.33
N TYR A 132 4.84 -54.64 -18.54
CA TYR A 132 3.66 -54.00 -19.13
C TYR A 132 2.67 -55.00 -19.75
N MET A 133 3.16 -56.14 -20.26
CA MET A 133 2.32 -57.16 -20.90
C MET A 133 1.36 -57.85 -19.91
N VAL A 134 1.80 -58.10 -18.67
CA VAL A 134 0.99 -58.78 -17.65
C VAL A 134 -0.31 -58.02 -17.31
N PRO A 135 -0.27 -56.74 -16.89
CA PRO A 135 -1.49 -55.97 -16.60
C PRO A 135 -2.35 -55.72 -17.85
N PHE A 136 -1.74 -55.63 -19.04
CA PHE A 136 -2.48 -55.51 -20.30
C PHE A 136 -3.35 -56.75 -20.57
N LEU A 137 -2.79 -57.96 -20.45
CA LEU A 137 -3.53 -59.20 -20.65
C LEU A 137 -4.62 -59.40 -19.57
N ILE A 138 -4.32 -59.06 -18.31
CA ILE A 138 -5.32 -59.05 -17.23
C ILE A 138 -6.46 -58.09 -17.55
N GLY A 139 -6.13 -56.87 -18.02
CA GLY A 139 -7.11 -55.86 -18.42
C GLY A 139 -8.06 -56.37 -19.52
N ILE A 140 -7.52 -57.00 -20.56
CA ILE A 140 -8.32 -57.62 -21.63
C ILE A 140 -9.25 -58.70 -21.05
N GLY A 141 -8.74 -59.57 -20.18
CA GLY A 141 -9.54 -60.62 -19.54
C GLY A 141 -10.69 -60.04 -18.70
N ILE A 142 -10.43 -59.02 -17.89
CA ILE A 142 -11.44 -58.33 -17.09
C ILE A 142 -12.50 -57.69 -17.99
N ILE A 143 -12.08 -56.98 -19.04
CA ILE A 143 -13.00 -56.34 -20.00
C ILE A 143 -13.89 -57.40 -20.67
N ALA A 144 -13.31 -58.53 -21.11
CA ALA A 144 -14.06 -59.61 -21.72
C ALA A 144 -15.11 -60.22 -20.76
N ILE A 145 -14.74 -60.41 -19.49
CA ILE A 145 -15.67 -60.88 -18.45
C ILE A 145 -16.79 -59.86 -18.23
N ILE A 146 -16.47 -58.57 -18.13
CA ILE A 146 -17.47 -57.49 -17.97
C ILE A 146 -18.44 -57.49 -19.15
N ILE A 147 -17.95 -57.55 -20.39
CA ILE A 147 -18.78 -57.60 -21.59
C ILE A 147 -19.73 -58.80 -21.56
N ARG A 148 -19.23 -59.97 -21.15
CA ARG A 148 -20.02 -61.20 -21.05
C ARG A 148 -21.08 -61.14 -19.94
N LEU A 149 -20.76 -60.51 -18.81
CA LEU A 149 -21.70 -60.30 -17.70
C LEU A 149 -22.77 -59.25 -18.03
N LEU A 150 -22.45 -58.25 -18.84
CA LEU A 150 -23.39 -57.22 -19.30
C LEU A 150 -24.33 -57.71 -20.42
N GLY A 151 -24.17 -58.94 -20.91
CA GLY A 151 -25.04 -59.52 -21.93
C GLY A 151 -24.89 -58.90 -23.32
N VAL A 152 -23.75 -58.24 -23.58
CA VAL A 152 -23.46 -57.59 -24.88
C VAL A 152 -22.88 -58.58 -25.90
N ALA A 153 -22.81 -59.87 -25.57
CA ALA A 153 -22.32 -60.94 -26.45
C ALA A 153 -23.03 -62.27 -26.20
#